data_AF-A0A9W8WQY9-F1
#
_entry.id   AF-A0A9W8WQY9-F1
#
_cell.length_a   1.000
_cell.length_b   1.000
_cell.length_c   1.000
_cell.angle_alpha   90.00
_cell.angle_beta   90.00
_cell.angle_gamma   90.00
#
_symmetry.space_group_name_H-M   'P 1'
#
loop_
_entity.id
_entity.type
_entity.pdbx_description
1 polymer ?
#
loop_
_entity_poly.entity_id
_entity_poly.type
_entity_poly.pdbx_seq_one_letter_code
_entity_poly.pdbx_strand_id
1 'polypeptide(L)'
;MTQATYFCEGQRTGGLFADPTIDKANELPRYTKADAEAFARKIENFHITPELTFDGIWKNRKTYTLVPTEEAQMKRWCWGRIACVGDGVHKVTPNMGAGGNAAMETAAALANELKKMVDTAEKGKPSYDTVKARLGDYQKIRDFRMTAISKAANGLTRIHALTTLKDKLLAFWVIPNAGDLLANLNSDMIIGAVKLDYLPTPERSLHGTMPFNPSQGLGQNESKLWRAVRGLPFLGITVAALYFMWGICLPPMLKRVSEIMETGVHNQIGEAVHIETLQNFYGVELLDSRFRGLVACFASFQFVDVACSWQSLTFLTDAGILYSILLIESARRANIMTLSYA
;
A
#
# COMPACT_ATOMS: atom_id res chain seq x y z
N MET A 1 17.89 29.71 -3.42
CA MET A 1 16.61 30.38 -3.75
C MET A 1 15.52 29.33 -3.59
N THR A 2 15.13 29.04 -2.35
CA THR A 2 14.32 27.86 -2.01
C THR A 2 12.87 28.33 -1.84
N GLN A 3 12.04 28.11 -2.86
CA GLN A 3 10.58 28.22 -2.71
C GLN A 3 10.12 27.05 -1.84
N ALA A 4 10.03 27.28 -0.54
CA ALA A 4 9.32 26.38 0.34
C ALA A 4 7.83 26.77 0.27
N THR A 5 7.10 26.14 -0.63
CA THR A 5 5.63 26.23 -0.68
C THR A 5 5.09 25.32 0.43
N TYR A 6 5.01 25.85 1.65
CA TYR A 6 4.35 25.14 2.74
C TYR A 6 2.84 25.24 2.55
N PHE A 7 2.20 24.12 2.25
CA PHE A 7 0.76 23.94 2.38
C PHE A 7 0.46 23.87 3.88
N CYS A 8 -0.11 24.93 4.45
CA CYS A 8 -0.47 24.93 5.86
C CYS A 8 -1.92 24.43 6.01
N GLU A 9 -2.06 23.16 6.33
CA GLU A 9 -3.34 22.53 6.67
C GLU A 9 -3.26 22.09 8.14
N GLY A 10 -3.97 22.81 9.01
CA GLY A 10 -3.86 22.68 10.47
C GLY A 10 -4.91 21.75 11.08
N GLN A 11 -4.48 20.95 12.06
CA GLN A 11 -5.33 20.41 13.14
C GLN A 11 -5.05 21.19 14.43
N ARG A 12 -5.84 21.24 15.49
CA ARG A 12 -6.84 20.35 16.10
C ARG A 12 -8.09 21.19 16.36
N THR A 13 -9.28 20.60 16.27
CA THR A 13 -10.62 21.24 16.18
C THR A 13 -10.99 21.96 14.87
N GLY A 14 -10.12 21.97 13.86
CA GLY A 14 -10.42 22.52 12.54
C GLY A 14 -11.04 21.47 11.62
N GLY A 15 -12.31 21.64 11.26
CA GLY A 15 -12.86 20.96 10.10
C GLY A 15 -12.09 21.34 8.84
N LEU A 16 -11.91 20.36 7.96
CA LEU A 16 -12.00 20.59 6.53
C LEU A 16 -13.37 21.26 6.34
N PHE A 17 -13.43 22.59 6.36
CA PHE A 17 -14.66 23.30 6.02
C PHE A 17 -14.81 23.20 4.50
N ALA A 18 -15.19 22.01 4.03
CA ALA A 18 -16.25 22.00 3.04
C ALA A 18 -17.41 22.62 3.78
N ASP A 19 -17.74 23.88 3.46
CA ASP A 19 -19.03 24.40 3.87
C ASP A 19 -20.08 23.46 3.25
N PRO A 20 -20.79 22.65 4.05
CA PRO A 20 -21.74 21.69 3.52
C PRO A 20 -22.96 22.38 2.88
N THR A 21 -23.03 23.71 2.92
CA THR A 21 -24.08 24.51 2.28
C THR A 21 -23.74 24.93 0.85
N ILE A 22 -22.49 24.82 0.40
CA ILE A 22 -22.08 25.26 -0.94
C ILE A 22 -22.20 24.10 -1.93
N ASP A 23 -23.45 23.79 -2.28
CA ASP A 23 -23.83 22.66 -3.15
C ASP A 23 -24.03 23.09 -4.63
N LYS A 24 -23.61 24.30 -5.00
CA LYS A 24 -23.77 24.84 -6.35
C LYS A 24 -22.49 25.49 -6.87
N ALA A 25 -22.09 25.08 -8.07
CA ALA A 25 -20.93 25.64 -8.80
C ALA A 25 -20.95 27.18 -8.98
N ASN A 26 -22.11 27.83 -8.78
CA ASN A 26 -22.27 29.27 -8.89
C ASN A 26 -22.06 30.04 -7.56
N GLU A 27 -21.82 29.34 -6.45
CA GLU A 27 -21.71 29.92 -5.10
C GLU A 27 -20.33 29.69 -4.47
N LEU A 28 -19.29 29.43 -5.28
CA LEU A 28 -17.94 29.27 -4.75
C LEU A 28 -17.47 30.57 -4.08
N PRO A 29 -17.02 30.50 -2.81
CA PRO A 29 -16.68 31.69 -2.05
C PRO A 29 -15.41 32.30 -2.61
N ARG A 30 -15.43 33.61 -2.85
CA ARG A 30 -14.23 34.37 -3.22
C ARG A 30 -13.62 34.96 -1.95
N TYR A 31 -12.47 34.42 -1.56
CA TYR A 31 -11.77 34.92 -0.38
C TYR A 31 -10.92 36.14 -0.72
N THR A 32 -11.00 37.13 0.16
CA THR A 32 -10.15 38.31 0.15
C THR A 32 -8.85 38.05 0.89
N LYS A 33 -7.90 38.99 0.80
CA LYS A 33 -6.68 38.96 1.62
C LYS A 33 -6.98 39.06 3.11
N ALA A 34 -8.01 39.82 3.48
CA ALA A 34 -8.45 39.95 4.86
C ALA A 34 -8.98 38.61 5.41
N ASP A 35 -9.72 37.84 4.60
CA ASP A 35 -10.17 36.49 4.99
C ASP A 35 -9.00 35.55 5.21
N ALA A 36 -7.98 35.62 4.33
CA ALA A 36 -6.75 34.83 4.48
C ALA A 36 -6.00 35.17 5.78
N GLU A 37 -5.91 36.45 6.13
CA GLU A 37 -5.30 36.90 7.40
C GLU A 37 -6.11 36.48 8.62
N ALA A 38 -7.44 36.60 8.54
CA ALA A 38 -8.33 36.15 9.60
C ALA A 38 -8.22 34.64 9.82
N PHE A 39 -8.10 33.87 8.74
CA PHE A 39 -7.84 32.43 8.82
C PHE A 39 -6.46 32.14 9.43
N ALA A 40 -5.41 32.82 8.98
CA ALA A 40 -4.06 32.64 9.51
C ALA A 40 -3.97 32.90 11.01
N ARG A 41 -4.63 33.94 11.52
CA ARG A 41 -4.70 34.25 12.96
C ARG A 41 -5.29 33.10 13.78
N LYS A 42 -6.26 32.34 13.24
CA LYS A 42 -6.87 31.19 13.95
C LYS A 42 -5.87 30.07 14.22
N ILE A 43 -4.81 29.97 13.43
CA ILE A 43 -3.83 28.88 13.48
C ILE A 43 -2.41 29.36 13.81
N GLU A 44 -2.24 30.62 14.19
CA GLU A 44 -0.94 31.28 14.39
C GLU A 44 -0.05 30.56 15.42
N ASN A 45 -0.66 30.04 16.49
CA ASN A 45 0.04 29.34 17.58
C ASN A 45 0.29 27.85 17.30
N PHE A 46 -0.08 27.37 16.10
CA PHE A 46 0.14 25.98 15.73
C PHE A 46 1.63 25.72 15.53
N HIS A 47 2.17 24.70 16.22
CA HIS A 47 3.56 24.32 16.12
C HIS A 47 3.77 23.38 14.95
N ILE A 48 4.65 23.77 14.01
CA ILE A 48 5.09 22.97 12.87
C ILE A 48 6.28 22.10 13.30
N THR A 49 7.19 22.68 14.07
CA THR A 49 8.24 21.98 14.84
C THR A 49 8.19 22.47 16.29
N PRO A 50 8.91 21.84 17.23
CA PRO A 50 8.98 22.35 18.61
C PRO A 50 9.43 23.81 18.72
N GLU A 51 10.22 24.31 17.76
CA GLU A 51 10.80 25.66 17.73
C GLU A 51 10.12 26.62 16.75
N LEU A 52 9.29 26.12 15.82
CA LEU A 52 8.68 26.91 14.75
C LEU A 52 7.15 26.84 14.80
N THR A 53 6.52 28.00 14.99
CA THR A 53 5.07 28.16 14.86
C THR A 53 4.66 28.58 13.45
N PHE A 54 3.38 28.37 13.12
CA PHE A 54 2.81 28.89 11.89
C PHE A 54 2.92 30.41 11.79
N ASP A 55 2.78 31.15 12.90
CA ASP A 55 3.03 32.60 12.93
C ASP A 55 4.46 32.95 12.47
N GLY A 56 5.45 32.16 12.89
CA GLY A 56 6.83 32.31 12.43
C GLY A 56 6.95 32.20 10.90
N ILE A 57 6.25 31.23 10.30
CA ILE A 57 6.17 31.09 8.83
C ILE A 57 5.41 32.27 8.22
N TRP A 58 4.27 32.63 8.80
CA TRP A 58 3.36 33.66 8.29
C TRP A 58 4.03 35.04 8.25
N LYS A 59 4.77 35.43 9.29
CA LYS A 59 5.53 36.69 9.34
C LYS A 59 6.59 36.79 8.25
N ASN A 60 7.18 35.67 7.85
CA ASN A 60 8.24 35.60 6.84
C ASN A 60 7.74 35.24 5.42
N ARG A 61 6.42 35.16 5.22
CA ARG A 61 5.83 34.77 3.93
C ARG A 61 6.16 35.77 2.83
N LYS A 62 6.41 35.28 1.61
CA LYS A 62 6.57 36.12 0.41
C LYS A 62 5.24 36.38 -0.30
N THR A 63 4.42 35.35 -0.41
CA THR A 63 3.10 35.39 -1.05
C THR A 63 2.15 34.50 -0.28
N TYR A 64 0.85 34.79 -0.36
CA TYR A 64 -0.20 33.99 0.23
C TYR A 64 -1.51 34.21 -0.53
N THR A 65 -2.35 33.19 -0.54
CA THR A 65 -3.73 33.30 -1.02
C THR A 65 -4.57 32.30 -0.25
N LEU A 66 -5.82 32.64 -0.01
CA LEU A 66 -6.82 31.69 0.47
C LEU A 66 -7.72 31.39 -0.71
N VAL A 67 -7.89 30.12 -1.06
CA VAL A 67 -8.69 29.69 -2.20
C VAL A 67 -9.60 28.53 -1.79
N PRO A 68 -10.85 28.49 -2.27
CA PRO A 68 -11.63 27.26 -2.18
C PRO A 68 -10.92 26.19 -3.02
N THR A 69 -10.72 25.01 -2.46
CA THR A 69 -10.16 23.88 -3.22
C THR A 69 -11.31 23.19 -3.95
N GLU A 70 -11.35 23.37 -5.26
CA GLU A 70 -12.36 22.79 -6.13
C GLU A 70 -12.00 21.33 -6.47
N GLU A 71 -12.99 20.43 -6.40
CA GLU A 71 -12.88 19.04 -6.85
C GLU A 71 -14.04 18.75 -7.80
N ALA A 72 -13.73 18.27 -9.01
CA ALA A 72 -14.76 17.89 -9.97
C ALA A 72 -14.22 16.94 -11.03
N GLN A 73 -15.06 16.03 -11.50
CA GLN A 73 -14.85 15.34 -12.77
C GLN A 73 -16.13 15.44 -13.58
N MET A 74 -16.05 16.09 -14.73
CA MET A 74 -17.20 16.25 -15.61
C MET A 74 -17.55 14.91 -16.25
N LYS A 75 -18.85 14.64 -16.41
CA LYS A 75 -19.33 13.44 -17.12
C LYS A 75 -19.02 13.45 -18.62
N ARG A 76 -18.80 14.63 -19.19
CA ARG A 76 -18.58 14.82 -20.63
C ARG A 76 -17.46 15.82 -20.84
N TRP A 77 -16.41 15.41 -21.54
CA TRP A 77 -15.22 16.22 -21.79
C TRP A 77 -15.18 16.80 -23.21
N CYS A 78 -16.04 16.29 -24.09
CA CYS A 78 -16.15 16.73 -25.47
C CYS A 78 -17.61 16.96 -25.89
N TRP A 79 -17.81 17.94 -26.77
CA TRP A 79 -19.10 18.19 -27.42
C TRP A 79 -18.88 18.69 -28.85
N GLY A 80 -19.46 18.00 -29.82
CA GLY A 80 -19.24 18.28 -31.23
C GLY A 80 -17.76 18.18 -31.60
N ARG A 81 -17.17 19.32 -31.97
CA ARG A 81 -15.74 19.43 -32.32
C ARG A 81 -14.88 20.07 -31.21
N ILE A 82 -15.45 20.26 -30.02
CA ILE A 82 -14.78 20.86 -28.87
C ILE A 82 -14.37 19.75 -27.92
N ALA A 83 -13.12 19.81 -27.45
CA ALA A 83 -12.59 18.96 -26.38
C ALA A 83 -11.92 19.84 -25.33
N CYS A 84 -12.08 19.47 -24.07
CA CYS A 84 -11.47 20.15 -22.93
C CYS A 84 -10.51 19.18 -22.23
N VAL A 85 -9.43 19.71 -21.64
CA VAL A 85 -8.40 18.92 -20.96
C VAL A 85 -8.02 19.55 -19.63
N GLY A 86 -7.42 18.78 -18.72
CA GLY A 86 -6.96 19.29 -17.43
C GLY A 86 -8.10 19.74 -16.52
N ASP A 87 -7.84 20.77 -15.72
CA ASP A 87 -8.77 21.33 -14.74
C ASP A 87 -10.13 21.77 -15.33
N GLY A 88 -10.21 22.00 -16.65
CA GLY A 88 -11.48 22.31 -17.32
C GLY A 88 -12.47 21.14 -17.38
N VAL A 89 -12.03 19.90 -17.12
CA VAL A 89 -12.87 18.69 -17.14
C VAL A 89 -12.64 17.77 -15.95
N HIS A 90 -11.46 17.84 -15.32
CA HIS A 90 -11.14 17.09 -14.13
C HIS A 90 -10.19 17.89 -13.22
N LYS A 91 -10.63 18.18 -12.01
CA LYS A 91 -9.88 18.90 -10.99
C LYS A 91 -9.88 18.10 -9.70
N VAL A 92 -8.73 18.05 -9.05
CA VAL A 92 -8.48 17.26 -7.84
C VAL A 92 -7.79 18.11 -6.79
N THR A 93 -7.85 17.68 -5.53
CA THR A 93 -7.10 18.33 -4.46
C THR A 93 -5.59 18.35 -4.73
N PRO A 94 -4.90 19.41 -4.27
CA PRO A 94 -3.47 19.57 -4.48
C PRO A 94 -2.62 18.66 -3.57
N ASN A 95 -3.21 18.06 -2.52
CA ASN A 95 -2.52 17.27 -1.49
C ASN A 95 -1.63 16.15 -2.06
N MET A 96 -2.02 15.59 -3.21
CA MET A 96 -1.30 14.52 -3.88
C MET A 96 -0.40 15.00 -5.02
N GLY A 97 -0.43 16.29 -5.37
CA GLY A 97 0.34 16.85 -6.49
C GLY A 97 -0.04 16.31 -7.87
N ALA A 98 -1.19 15.66 -8.00
CA ALA A 98 -1.56 14.90 -9.20
C ALA A 98 -2.18 15.75 -10.32
N GLY A 99 -2.71 16.94 -10.02
CA GLY A 99 -3.46 17.76 -10.98
C GLY A 99 -2.67 18.10 -12.25
N GLY A 100 -1.43 18.58 -12.11
CA GLY A 100 -0.58 18.93 -13.25
C GLY A 100 -0.25 17.73 -14.15
N ASN A 101 0.16 16.62 -13.55
CA ASN A 101 0.44 15.38 -14.28
C ASN A 101 -0.83 14.83 -14.97
N ALA A 102 -1.97 14.85 -14.28
CA ALA A 102 -3.25 14.42 -14.84
C ALA A 102 -3.69 15.28 -16.04
N ALA A 103 -3.43 16.60 -15.99
CA ALA A 103 -3.68 17.50 -17.11
C ALA A 103 -2.79 17.16 -18.32
N MET A 104 -1.50 16.89 -18.09
CA MET A 104 -0.57 16.45 -19.14
C MET A 104 -0.99 15.11 -19.76
N GLU A 105 -1.39 14.13 -18.95
CA GLU A 105 -1.87 12.83 -19.45
C GLU A 105 -3.12 12.97 -20.32
N THR A 106 -4.07 13.83 -19.93
CA THR A 106 -5.28 14.05 -20.74
C THR A 106 -4.98 14.81 -22.04
N ALA A 107 -4.04 15.76 -22.01
CA ALA A 107 -3.55 16.41 -23.23
C ALA A 107 -2.84 15.42 -24.17
N ALA A 108 -2.02 14.51 -23.63
CA ALA A 108 -1.35 13.46 -24.41
C ALA A 108 -2.36 12.48 -25.02
N ALA A 109 -3.37 12.05 -24.27
CA ALA A 109 -4.44 11.18 -24.77
C ALA A 109 -5.21 11.84 -25.94
N LEU A 110 -5.55 13.12 -25.80
CA LEU A 110 -6.19 13.88 -26.87
C LEU A 110 -5.27 13.98 -28.11
N ALA A 111 -3.98 14.30 -27.91
CA ALA A 111 -3.01 14.40 -29.00
C ALA A 111 -2.87 13.07 -29.77
N ASN A 112 -2.87 11.93 -29.07
CA ASN A 112 -2.82 10.61 -29.70
C ASN A 112 -4.04 10.35 -30.58
N GLU A 113 -5.25 10.65 -30.11
CA GLU A 113 -6.46 10.47 -30.92
C GLU A 113 -6.53 11.45 -32.10
N LEU A 114 -6.06 12.68 -31.93
CA LEU A 114 -5.92 13.64 -33.03
C LEU A 114 -4.91 13.15 -34.08
N LYS A 115 -3.76 12.61 -33.66
CA LYS A 115 -2.76 12.05 -34.58
C LYS A 115 -3.32 10.89 -35.39
N LYS A 116 -4.00 9.94 -34.73
CA LYS A 116 -4.69 8.81 -35.40
C LYS A 116 -5.70 9.31 -36.43
N MET A 117 -6.46 10.35 -36.10
CA MET A 117 -7.43 10.95 -37.02
C MET A 117 -6.76 11.58 -38.24
N VAL A 118 -5.63 12.26 -38.07
CA VAL A 118 -4.85 12.84 -39.18
C VAL A 118 -4.25 11.74 -40.07
N ASP A 119 -3.68 10.70 -39.47
CA ASP A 119 -2.98 9.63 -40.21
C ASP A 119 -3.93 8.73 -41.00
N THR A 120 -5.19 8.63 -40.57
CA THR A 120 -6.22 7.84 -41.24
C THR A 120 -7.12 8.66 -42.16
N ALA A 121 -6.93 9.98 -42.24
CA ALA A 121 -7.72 10.82 -43.11
C ALA A 121 -7.33 10.61 -44.58
N GLU A 122 -8.20 10.00 -45.37
CA GLU A 122 -8.14 10.09 -46.83
C GLU A 122 -8.35 11.56 -47.22
N LYS A 123 -7.43 12.14 -48.02
CA LYS A 123 -7.33 13.56 -48.42
C LYS A 123 -8.58 14.41 -48.07
N GLY A 124 -8.48 15.24 -47.03
CA GLY A 124 -9.55 16.17 -46.67
C GLY A 124 -9.71 16.34 -45.16
N LYS A 125 -10.82 16.99 -44.75
CA LYS A 125 -11.18 17.16 -43.34
C LYS A 125 -11.90 15.91 -42.84
N PRO A 126 -11.62 15.43 -41.62
CA PRO A 126 -12.33 14.29 -41.06
C PRO A 126 -13.83 14.58 -40.91
N SER A 127 -14.63 13.55 -41.15
CA SER A 127 -16.08 13.61 -40.97
C SER A 127 -16.41 13.96 -39.51
N TYR A 128 -17.61 14.52 -39.29
CA TYR A 128 -18.06 14.84 -37.94
C TYR A 128 -18.13 13.60 -37.05
N ASP A 129 -18.60 12.47 -37.57
CA ASP A 129 -18.71 11.23 -36.82
C ASP A 129 -17.34 10.68 -36.41
N THR A 130 -16.34 10.78 -37.29
CA THR A 130 -14.95 10.42 -36.95
C THR A 130 -14.41 11.31 -35.83
N VAL A 131 -14.62 12.63 -35.91
CA VAL A 131 -14.20 13.55 -34.84
C VAL A 131 -14.88 13.20 -33.52
N LYS A 132 -16.21 13.01 -33.53
CA LYS A 132 -16.98 12.67 -32.33
C LYS A 132 -16.51 11.35 -31.72
N ALA A 133 -16.24 10.33 -32.54
CA ALA A 133 -15.72 9.05 -32.07
C ALA A 133 -14.35 9.19 -31.41
N ARG A 134 -13.39 9.84 -32.09
CA ARG A 134 -12.02 10.03 -31.59
C ARG A 134 -11.97 10.89 -30.32
N LEU A 135 -12.79 11.93 -30.25
CA LEU A 135 -12.94 12.71 -29.02
C LEU A 135 -13.63 11.91 -27.90
N GLY A 136 -14.51 10.96 -28.22
CA GLY A 136 -15.04 10.04 -27.22
C GLY A 136 -13.98 9.09 -26.67
N ASP A 137 -13.03 8.67 -27.50
CA ASP A 137 -12.04 7.66 -27.12
C ASP A 137 -10.97 8.20 -26.16
N TYR A 138 -10.48 9.45 -26.33
CA TYR A 138 -9.54 10.01 -25.35
C TYR A 138 -10.17 10.16 -23.95
N GLN A 139 -11.47 10.51 -23.88
CA GLN A 139 -12.19 10.54 -22.61
C GLN A 139 -12.24 9.14 -22.00
N LYS A 140 -12.62 8.10 -22.75
CA LYS A 140 -12.66 6.71 -22.24
C LYS A 140 -11.31 6.23 -21.71
N ILE A 141 -10.22 6.55 -22.43
CA ILE A 141 -8.85 6.20 -22.03
C ILE A 141 -8.52 6.77 -20.63
N ARG A 142 -9.01 7.98 -20.33
CA ARG A 142 -8.66 8.72 -19.11
C ARG A 142 -9.69 8.60 -17.99
N ASP A 143 -10.98 8.41 -18.28
CA ASP A 143 -12.08 8.55 -17.33
C ASP A 143 -11.94 7.63 -16.10
N PHE A 144 -11.61 6.37 -16.34
CA PHE A 144 -11.42 5.38 -15.27
C PHE A 144 -10.23 5.71 -14.38
N ARG A 145 -9.07 5.98 -14.98
CA ARG A 145 -7.83 6.34 -14.27
C ARG A 145 -7.98 7.68 -13.53
N MET A 146 -8.66 8.65 -14.12
CA MET A 146 -8.94 9.94 -13.51
C MET A 146 -9.86 9.81 -12.29
N THR A 147 -10.87 8.93 -12.37
CA THR A 147 -11.74 8.60 -11.23
C THR A 147 -10.91 8.02 -10.07
N ALA A 148 -9.97 7.12 -10.38
CA ALA A 148 -9.08 6.54 -9.37
C ALA A 148 -8.16 7.60 -8.76
N ILE A 149 -7.55 8.48 -9.57
CA ILE A 149 -6.70 9.59 -9.11
C ILE A 149 -7.49 10.53 -8.20
N SER A 150 -8.71 10.90 -8.59
CA SER A 150 -9.58 11.78 -7.79
C SER A 150 -9.90 11.17 -6.43
N LYS A 151 -10.28 9.88 -6.39
CA LYS A 151 -10.53 9.16 -5.13
C LYS A 151 -9.28 9.08 -4.24
N ALA A 152 -8.11 8.81 -4.82
CA ALA A 152 -6.85 8.76 -4.08
C ALA A 152 -6.48 10.14 -3.51
N ALA A 153 -6.61 11.20 -4.31
CA ALA A 153 -6.36 12.57 -3.89
C ALA A 153 -7.27 12.97 -2.72
N ASN A 154 -8.57 12.70 -2.84
CA ASN A 154 -9.56 12.97 -1.79
C ASN A 154 -9.26 12.18 -0.51
N GLY A 155 -8.91 10.89 -0.64
CA GLY A 155 -8.51 10.07 0.49
C GLY A 155 -7.30 10.63 1.24
N LEU A 156 -6.27 11.06 0.51
CA LEU A 156 -5.08 11.68 1.11
C LEU A 156 -5.40 13.01 1.78
N THR A 157 -6.24 13.84 1.17
CA THR A 157 -6.73 15.09 1.77
C THR A 157 -7.40 14.85 3.11
N ARG A 158 -8.27 13.83 3.21
CA ARG A 158 -8.94 13.48 4.47
C ARG A 158 -7.98 12.97 5.55
N ILE A 159 -6.91 12.27 5.14
CA ILE A 159 -5.84 11.82 6.03
C ILE A 159 -5.06 13.03 6.56
N HIS A 160 -4.65 13.97 5.70
CA HIS A 160 -3.94 15.18 6.10
C HIS A 160 -4.77 16.10 6.99
N ALA A 161 -6.05 16.26 6.66
CA ALA A 161 -7.01 16.98 7.50
C ALA A 161 -7.46 16.18 8.73
N LEU A 162 -7.07 14.90 8.81
CA LEU A 162 -7.27 14.04 9.97
C LEU A 162 -8.77 14.03 10.38
N THR A 163 -9.64 13.94 9.37
CA THR A 163 -11.09 14.21 9.43
C THR A 163 -11.82 13.26 10.38
N THR A 164 -11.44 11.98 10.38
CA THR A 164 -12.10 10.95 11.19
C THR A 164 -11.11 10.22 12.08
N LEU A 165 -11.59 9.42 13.04
CA LEU A 165 -10.72 8.62 13.90
C LEU A 165 -9.84 7.65 13.10
N LYS A 166 -10.39 7.02 12.05
CA LYS A 166 -9.59 6.15 11.16
C LYS A 166 -8.48 6.94 10.45
N ASP A 167 -8.75 8.17 10.02
CA ASP A 167 -7.79 9.01 9.29
C ASP A 167 -6.66 9.44 10.25
N LYS A 168 -7.00 9.76 11.50
CA LYS A 168 -6.02 9.98 12.59
C LYS A 168 -5.18 8.75 12.88
N LEU A 169 -5.82 7.59 12.95
CA LEU A 169 -5.14 6.33 13.21
C LEU A 169 -4.09 6.05 12.12
N LEU A 170 -4.50 6.22 10.86
CA LEU A 170 -3.64 6.06 9.70
C LEU A 170 -2.46 7.04 9.72
N ALA A 171 -2.73 8.33 9.92
CA ALA A 171 -1.71 9.36 9.83
C ALA A 171 -0.64 9.29 10.93
N PHE A 172 -1.01 8.97 12.16
CA PHE A 172 -0.06 9.01 13.28
C PHE A 172 0.62 7.67 13.55
N TRP A 173 -0.01 6.53 13.24
CA TRP A 173 0.56 5.23 13.60
C TRP A 173 0.82 4.30 12.41
N VAL A 174 0.05 4.40 11.32
CA VAL A 174 0.24 3.51 10.16
C VAL A 174 1.24 4.11 9.18
N ILE A 175 0.97 5.29 8.62
CA ILE A 175 1.76 5.90 7.56
C ILE A 175 3.24 6.10 7.95
N PRO A 176 3.58 6.61 9.16
CA PRO A 176 4.98 6.78 9.56
C PRO A 176 5.76 5.47 9.61
N ASN A 177 5.06 4.35 9.85
CA ASN A 177 5.64 3.01 9.94
C ASN A 177 5.40 2.18 8.67
N ALA A 178 4.78 2.75 7.63
CA ALA A 178 4.34 1.99 6.46
C ALA A 178 5.45 1.73 5.42
N GLY A 179 6.73 2.00 5.77
CA GLY A 179 7.89 1.76 4.91
C GLY A 179 7.70 2.31 3.49
N ASP A 180 7.75 1.43 2.51
CA ASP A 180 7.68 1.78 1.09
C ASP A 180 6.26 2.12 0.60
N LEU A 181 5.23 2.14 1.46
CA LEU A 181 3.84 2.40 1.05
C LEU A 181 3.68 3.71 0.29
N LEU A 182 4.26 4.81 0.78
CA LEU A 182 4.18 6.11 0.12
C LEU A 182 4.91 6.11 -1.22
N ALA A 183 6.04 5.41 -1.32
CA ALA A 183 6.76 5.24 -2.57
C ALA A 183 5.91 4.44 -3.56
N ASN A 184 5.33 3.32 -3.13
CA ASN A 184 4.45 2.48 -3.95
C ASN A 184 3.20 3.21 -4.43
N LEU A 185 2.57 4.03 -3.58
CA LEU A 185 1.42 4.85 -3.99
C LEU A 185 1.80 5.85 -5.08
N ASN A 186 2.93 6.56 -4.92
CA ASN A 186 3.42 7.48 -5.97
C ASN A 186 3.80 6.73 -7.24
N SER A 187 4.43 5.57 -7.10
CA SER A 187 4.81 4.67 -8.18
C SER A 187 3.60 4.21 -8.99
N ASP A 188 2.56 3.69 -8.33
CA ASP A 188 1.30 3.26 -8.95
C ASP A 188 0.59 4.41 -9.68
N MET A 189 0.72 5.64 -9.17
CA MET A 189 0.21 6.81 -9.86
C MET A 189 0.98 7.13 -11.14
N ILE A 190 2.23 6.74 -11.31
CA ILE A 190 3.07 7.18 -12.44
C ILE A 190 3.23 6.09 -13.49
N ILE A 191 3.37 4.82 -13.09
CA ILE A 191 3.83 3.71 -13.93
C ILE A 191 3.04 3.52 -15.25
N GLY A 192 1.73 3.79 -15.23
CA GLY A 192 0.82 3.64 -16.36
C GLY A 192 0.37 4.96 -16.99
N ALA A 193 1.15 6.03 -16.87
CA ALA A 193 0.80 7.33 -17.43
C ALA A 193 0.67 7.32 -18.96
N VAL A 194 -0.18 8.20 -19.51
CA VAL A 194 -0.31 8.32 -20.97
C VAL A 194 0.94 8.96 -21.58
N LYS A 195 1.53 8.30 -22.57
CA LYS A 195 2.61 8.84 -23.41
C LYS A 195 2.07 9.28 -24.77
N LEU A 196 2.88 10.03 -25.52
CA LEU A 196 2.60 10.27 -26.94
C LEU A 196 2.93 9.01 -27.75
N ASP A 197 1.97 8.46 -28.47
CA ASP A 197 2.08 7.17 -29.17
C ASP A 197 3.02 7.25 -30.37
N TYR A 198 3.07 8.42 -31.00
CA TYR A 198 3.84 8.71 -32.20
C TYR A 198 5.26 9.24 -31.92
N LEU A 199 5.68 9.30 -30.65
CA LEU A 199 7.04 9.61 -30.26
C LEU A 199 7.71 8.37 -29.65
N PRO A 200 9.03 8.22 -29.82
CA PRO A 200 9.76 7.15 -29.18
C PRO A 200 9.63 7.27 -27.65
N THR A 201 9.41 6.12 -27.00
CA THR A 201 9.40 6.07 -25.54
C THR A 201 10.81 6.37 -25.03
N PRO A 202 11.00 7.32 -24.09
CA PRO A 202 12.33 7.63 -23.57
C PRO A 202 12.98 6.39 -22.96
N GLU A 203 14.20 6.04 -23.39
CA GLU A 203 14.90 4.82 -22.95
C GLU A 203 14.99 4.71 -21.42
N ARG A 204 15.29 5.84 -20.75
CA ARG A 204 15.32 5.92 -19.27
C ARG A 204 14.04 5.45 -18.57
N SER A 205 12.89 5.50 -19.26
CA SER A 205 11.61 5.07 -18.68
C SER A 205 11.41 3.56 -18.71
N LEU A 206 12.20 2.83 -19.52
CA LEU A 206 12.13 1.38 -19.64
C LEU A 206 13.08 0.65 -18.70
N HIS A 207 13.92 1.39 -17.97
CA HIS A 207 14.92 0.86 -17.06
C HIS A 207 14.67 1.34 -15.62
N GLY A 208 15.20 0.60 -14.65
CA GLY A 208 15.10 0.92 -13.22
C GLY A 208 14.17 -0.01 -12.45
N THR A 209 13.92 0.33 -11.19
CA THR A 209 13.10 -0.47 -10.26
C THR A 209 11.60 -0.35 -10.53
N MET A 210 11.19 0.69 -11.27
CA MET A 210 9.81 0.89 -11.72
C MET A 210 9.81 1.32 -13.20
N PRO A 211 9.99 0.37 -14.13
CA PRO A 211 9.90 0.65 -15.55
C PRO A 211 8.46 1.00 -15.93
N PHE A 212 8.32 1.89 -16.92
CA PHE A 212 7.04 2.27 -17.49
C PHE A 212 6.26 1.05 -17.96
N ASN A 213 5.03 0.90 -17.48
CA ASN A 213 4.15 -0.19 -17.82
C ASN A 213 2.69 0.28 -17.90
N PRO A 214 2.12 0.44 -19.11
CA PRO A 214 0.74 0.92 -19.29
C PRO A 214 -0.34 -0.08 -18.84
N SER A 215 0.03 -1.34 -18.59
CA SER A 215 -0.89 -2.35 -18.05
C SER A 215 -1.03 -2.32 -16.53
N GLN A 216 -0.24 -1.49 -15.85
CA GLN A 216 -0.18 -1.40 -14.39
C GLN A 216 -0.55 0.00 -13.88
N GLY A 217 -0.63 0.13 -12.56
CA GLY A 217 -0.85 1.38 -11.87
C GLY A 217 -2.30 1.63 -11.48
N LEU A 218 -2.56 2.86 -11.03
CA LEU A 218 -3.80 3.22 -10.35
C LEU A 218 -5.05 2.90 -11.20
N GLY A 219 -5.91 2.02 -10.66
CA GLY A 219 -7.11 1.53 -11.32
C GLY A 219 -6.94 0.17 -12.00
N GLN A 220 -5.73 -0.19 -12.42
CA GLN A 220 -5.42 -1.45 -13.12
C GLN A 220 -5.04 -2.59 -12.16
N ASN A 221 -5.58 -2.56 -10.93
CA ASN A 221 -5.24 -3.54 -9.91
C ASN A 221 -5.94 -4.88 -10.16
N GLU A 222 -5.22 -5.98 -9.94
CA GLU A 222 -5.85 -7.31 -9.90
C GLU A 222 -6.91 -7.38 -8.79
N SER A 223 -7.98 -8.13 -9.06
CA SER A 223 -9.02 -8.37 -8.06
C SER A 223 -8.44 -9.14 -6.88
N LYS A 224 -8.43 -8.51 -5.69
CA LYS A 224 -8.02 -9.16 -4.43
C LYS A 224 -8.83 -10.43 -4.15
N LEU A 225 -10.12 -10.43 -4.52
CA LEU A 225 -10.99 -11.59 -4.40
C LEU A 225 -10.48 -12.73 -5.29
N TRP A 226 -10.13 -12.44 -6.53
CA TRP A 226 -9.64 -13.46 -7.45
C TRP A 226 -8.28 -14.02 -7.03
N ARG A 227 -7.41 -13.17 -6.50
CA ARG A 227 -6.16 -13.60 -5.87
C ARG A 227 -6.42 -14.49 -4.65
N ALA A 228 -7.39 -14.14 -3.81
CA ALA A 228 -7.78 -14.97 -2.66
C ALA A 228 -8.33 -16.34 -3.10
N VAL A 229 -9.18 -16.36 -4.15
CA VAL A 229 -9.71 -17.61 -4.73
C VAL A 229 -8.59 -18.49 -5.27
N ARG A 230 -7.66 -17.93 -6.05
CA ARG A 230 -6.47 -18.66 -6.51
C ARG A 230 -5.57 -19.14 -5.36
N GLY A 231 -5.67 -18.51 -4.19
CA GLY A 231 -4.97 -18.90 -2.97
C GLY A 231 -5.65 -20.01 -2.17
N LEU A 232 -6.92 -20.35 -2.45
CA LEU A 232 -7.66 -21.40 -1.73
C LEU A 232 -6.97 -22.77 -1.69
N PRO A 233 -6.28 -23.25 -2.75
CA PRO A 233 -5.55 -24.51 -2.66
C PRO A 233 -4.49 -24.53 -1.56
N PHE A 234 -3.79 -23.41 -1.33
CA PHE A 234 -2.81 -23.31 -0.23
C PHE A 234 -3.49 -23.35 1.14
N LEU A 235 -4.68 -22.75 1.27
CA LEU A 235 -5.48 -22.86 2.49
C LEU A 235 -5.92 -24.31 2.71
N GLY A 236 -6.34 -25.01 1.65
CA GLY A 236 -6.67 -26.44 1.69
C GLY A 236 -5.50 -27.31 2.12
N ILE A 237 -4.30 -27.07 1.57
CA ILE A 237 -3.06 -27.74 1.99
C ILE A 237 -2.78 -27.46 3.47
N THR A 238 -2.97 -26.22 3.93
CA THR A 238 -2.77 -25.85 5.34
C THR A 238 -3.75 -26.60 6.26
N VAL A 239 -5.03 -26.66 5.89
CA VAL A 239 -6.04 -27.40 6.66
C VAL A 239 -5.71 -28.90 6.68
N ALA A 240 -5.30 -29.47 5.54
CA ALA A 240 -4.87 -30.86 5.47
C ALA A 240 -3.63 -31.09 6.37
N ALA A 241 -2.62 -30.22 6.30
CA ALA A 241 -1.44 -30.31 7.16
C ALA A 241 -1.79 -30.24 8.65
N LEU A 242 -2.70 -29.34 9.05
CA LEU A 242 -3.19 -29.24 10.42
C LEU A 242 -3.96 -30.50 10.84
N TYR A 243 -4.78 -31.08 9.97
CA TYR A 243 -5.47 -32.34 10.23
C TYR A 243 -4.49 -33.51 10.40
N PHE A 244 -3.51 -33.64 9.52
CA PHE A 244 -2.48 -34.69 9.65
C PHE A 244 -1.65 -34.49 10.91
N MET A 245 -1.19 -33.27 11.20
CA MET A 245 -0.42 -32.97 12.40
C MET A 245 -1.22 -33.26 13.68
N TRP A 246 -2.43 -32.72 13.80
CA TRP A 246 -3.21 -32.80 15.03
C TRP A 246 -3.98 -34.12 15.19
N GLY A 247 -4.55 -34.63 14.11
CA GLY A 247 -5.41 -35.80 14.13
C GLY A 247 -4.66 -37.13 14.01
N ILE A 248 -3.55 -37.16 13.26
CA ILE A 248 -2.86 -38.41 12.93
C ILE A 248 -1.52 -38.50 13.66
N CYS A 249 -0.68 -37.46 13.61
CA CYS A 249 0.67 -37.50 14.15
C CYS A 249 0.72 -37.22 15.66
N LEU A 250 -0.08 -36.27 16.16
CA LEU A 250 -0.03 -35.83 17.56
C LEU A 250 -0.43 -36.93 18.57
N PRO A 251 -1.51 -37.72 18.39
CA PRO A 251 -1.89 -38.73 19.38
C PRO A 251 -0.82 -39.81 19.65
N PRO A 252 -0.23 -40.47 18.63
CA PRO A 252 0.84 -41.44 18.87
C PRO A 252 2.12 -40.79 19.39
N MET A 253 2.41 -39.54 18.99
CA MET A 253 3.53 -38.77 19.53
C MET A 253 3.34 -38.50 21.03
N LEU A 254 2.17 -38.05 21.45
CA LEU A 254 1.87 -37.80 22.87
C LEU A 254 1.99 -39.07 23.71
N LYS A 255 1.52 -40.21 23.18
CA LYS A 255 1.69 -41.52 23.84
C LYS A 255 3.16 -41.89 24.01
N ARG A 256 3.97 -41.70 22.96
CA ARG A 256 5.41 -41.96 23.03
C ARG A 256 6.12 -41.00 23.99
N VAL A 257 5.73 -39.73 24.04
CA VAL A 257 6.26 -38.74 24.97
C VAL A 257 5.94 -39.13 26.40
N SER A 258 4.70 -39.55 26.71
CA SER A 258 4.36 -40.02 28.06
C SER A 258 5.15 -41.27 28.45
N GLU A 259 5.33 -42.23 27.52
CA GLU A 259 6.15 -43.41 27.77
C GLU A 259 7.60 -43.03 28.11
N ILE A 260 8.23 -42.15 27.33
CA ILE A 260 9.60 -41.67 27.58
C ILE A 260 9.72 -40.88 28.91
N MET A 261 8.67 -40.13 29.28
CA MET A 261 8.64 -39.43 30.56
C MET A 261 8.58 -40.37 31.75
N GLU A 262 7.92 -41.54 31.61
CA GLU A 262 7.75 -42.53 32.67
C GLU A 262 8.92 -43.52 32.74
N THR A 263 9.40 -44.02 31.59
CA THR A 263 10.36 -45.13 31.53
C THR A 263 11.75 -44.70 31.12
N GLY A 264 11.97 -43.46 30.69
CA GLY A 264 13.26 -42.99 30.18
C GLY A 264 13.49 -43.36 28.71
N VAL A 265 14.70 -43.07 28.21
CA VAL A 265 15.08 -43.29 26.80
C VAL A 265 15.99 -44.50 26.72
N HIS A 266 15.66 -45.44 25.83
CA HIS A 266 16.53 -46.54 25.45
C HIS A 266 17.26 -46.19 24.15
N ASN A 267 18.57 -45.93 24.24
CA ASN A 267 19.36 -45.68 23.05
C ASN A 267 19.77 -46.99 22.37
N GLN A 268 19.43 -47.15 21.09
CA GLN A 268 19.84 -48.29 20.27
C GLN A 268 20.98 -47.95 19.29
N ILE A 269 21.52 -46.74 19.35
CA ILE A 269 22.62 -46.28 18.50
C ILE A 269 23.93 -46.37 19.30
N GLY A 270 24.81 -47.29 18.90
CA GLY A 270 26.08 -47.53 19.58
C GLY A 270 25.93 -48.52 20.75
N GLU A 271 26.40 -48.17 21.94
CA GLU A 271 26.20 -48.98 23.14
C GLU A 271 24.77 -48.78 23.67
N ALA A 272 24.09 -49.90 23.97
CA ALA A 272 22.74 -49.87 24.50
C ALA A 272 22.74 -49.34 25.94
N VAL A 273 22.43 -48.05 26.08
CA VAL A 273 22.36 -47.35 27.38
C VAL A 273 20.94 -46.86 27.61
N HIS A 274 20.45 -47.13 28.83
CA HIS A 274 19.20 -46.57 29.32
C HIS A 274 19.48 -45.26 30.05
N ILE A 275 18.75 -44.20 29.70
CA ILE A 275 18.94 -42.85 30.23
C ILE A 275 17.61 -42.41 30.85
N GLU A 276 17.61 -42.15 32.16
CA GLU A 276 16.47 -41.56 32.84
C GLU A 276 16.28 -40.09 32.43
N THR A 277 15.02 -39.68 32.25
CA THR A 277 14.69 -38.30 31.89
C THR A 277 14.76 -37.40 33.12
N LEU A 278 15.45 -36.27 33.00
CA LEU A 278 15.53 -35.28 34.07
C LEU A 278 14.13 -34.69 34.32
N GLN A 279 13.66 -34.79 35.56
CA GLN A 279 12.32 -34.34 35.93
C GLN A 279 12.28 -32.90 36.46
N ASN A 280 13.38 -32.44 37.07
CA ASN A 280 13.50 -31.12 37.68
C ASN A 280 14.63 -30.34 36.99
N PHE A 281 14.32 -29.23 36.32
CA PHE A 281 15.29 -28.40 35.61
C PHE A 281 15.61 -27.14 36.40
N TYR A 282 14.57 -26.44 36.88
CA TYR A 282 14.66 -25.14 37.52
C TYR A 282 14.14 -25.14 38.97
N GLY A 283 13.56 -26.26 39.43
CA GLY A 283 12.96 -26.38 40.77
C GLY A 283 11.61 -25.66 40.89
N VAL A 284 10.97 -25.35 39.75
CA VAL A 284 9.69 -24.66 39.67
C VAL A 284 8.74 -25.51 38.84
N GLU A 285 7.78 -26.16 39.50
CA GLU A 285 6.90 -27.17 38.88
C GLU A 285 6.16 -26.67 37.63
N LEU A 286 5.77 -25.38 37.59
CA LEU A 286 5.12 -24.79 36.42
C LEU A 286 6.04 -24.80 35.19
N LEU A 287 7.32 -24.49 35.36
CA LEU A 287 8.31 -24.51 34.29
C LEU A 287 8.74 -25.95 34.00
N ASP A 288 9.05 -26.71 35.04
CA ASP A 288 9.55 -28.07 34.95
C ASP A 288 8.53 -29.02 34.28
N SER A 289 7.23 -28.84 34.51
CA SER A 289 6.18 -29.60 33.80
C SER A 289 6.13 -29.35 32.29
N ARG A 290 6.45 -28.13 31.84
CA ARG A 290 6.49 -27.76 30.41
C ARG A 290 7.78 -28.23 29.75
N PHE A 291 8.91 -28.07 30.44
CA PHE A 291 10.21 -28.52 29.96
C PHE A 291 10.30 -30.04 29.91
N ARG A 292 9.76 -30.80 30.87
CA ARG A 292 9.73 -32.27 30.81
C ARG A 292 9.09 -32.81 29.54
N GLY A 293 7.90 -32.31 29.19
CA GLY A 293 7.21 -32.70 27.96
C GLY A 293 7.99 -32.33 26.70
N LEU A 294 8.63 -31.16 26.70
CA LEU A 294 9.48 -30.71 25.59
C LEU A 294 10.74 -31.58 25.44
N VAL A 295 11.45 -31.86 26.53
CA VAL A 295 12.65 -32.70 26.55
C VAL A 295 12.32 -34.12 26.12
N ALA A 296 11.24 -34.71 26.62
CA ALA A 296 10.80 -36.04 26.19
C ALA A 296 10.40 -36.08 24.71
N CYS A 297 9.77 -35.00 24.20
CA CYS A 297 9.46 -34.84 22.78
C CYS A 297 10.74 -34.83 21.92
N PHE A 298 11.74 -33.99 22.23
CA PHE A 298 12.98 -33.94 21.46
C PHE A 298 13.86 -35.19 21.64
N ALA A 299 13.85 -35.80 22.82
CA ALA A 299 14.56 -37.05 23.06
C ALA A 299 14.01 -38.20 22.20
N SER A 300 12.70 -38.21 21.95
CA SER A 300 12.04 -39.17 21.05
C SER A 300 12.53 -39.08 19.60
N PHE A 301 13.06 -37.92 19.18
CA PHE A 301 13.58 -37.70 17.84
C PHE A 301 15.09 -37.96 17.70
N GLN A 302 15.88 -37.89 18.78
CA GLN A 302 17.35 -37.84 18.66
C GLN A 302 18.09 -39.11 19.11
N PHE A 303 17.57 -39.85 20.11
CA PHE A 303 18.37 -40.82 20.88
C PHE A 303 17.75 -42.21 20.99
N VAL A 304 16.86 -42.60 20.07
CA VAL A 304 16.13 -43.88 20.15
C VAL A 304 16.65 -44.88 19.13
N ASP A 305 16.59 -44.54 17.84
CA ASP A 305 17.01 -45.42 16.74
C ASP A 305 17.54 -44.60 15.54
N VAL A 306 18.17 -45.30 14.59
CA VAL A 306 18.76 -44.67 13.38
C VAL A 306 17.70 -43.93 12.55
N ALA A 307 16.46 -44.39 12.53
CA ALA A 307 15.38 -43.75 11.79
C ALA A 307 14.99 -42.39 12.41
N CYS A 308 14.92 -42.31 13.74
CA CYS A 308 14.69 -41.08 14.49
C CYS A 308 15.83 -40.08 14.25
N SER A 309 17.10 -40.51 14.24
CA SER A 309 18.23 -39.62 13.92
C SER A 309 18.11 -39.00 12.53
N TRP A 310 17.68 -39.75 11.52
CA TRP A 310 17.38 -39.21 10.19
C TRP A 310 16.19 -38.25 10.19
N GLN A 311 15.15 -38.52 10.99
CA GLN A 311 14.01 -37.59 11.15
C GLN A 311 14.43 -36.27 11.80
N SER A 312 15.32 -36.30 12.79
CA SER A 312 15.91 -35.10 13.40
C SER A 312 16.69 -34.26 12.38
N LEU A 313 17.46 -34.91 11.51
CA LEU A 313 18.22 -34.21 10.47
C LEU A 313 17.28 -33.55 9.45
N THR A 314 16.22 -34.24 9.04
CA THR A 314 15.19 -33.69 8.14
C THR A 314 14.46 -32.53 8.80
N PHE A 315 14.05 -32.67 10.07
CA PHE A 315 13.42 -31.58 10.83
C PHE A 315 14.32 -30.34 10.92
N LEU A 316 15.62 -30.52 11.21
CA LEU A 316 16.56 -29.40 11.27
C LEU A 316 16.77 -28.75 9.90
N THR A 317 16.75 -29.53 8.83
CA THR A 317 16.86 -29.04 7.46
C THR A 317 15.62 -28.20 7.09
N ASP A 318 14.43 -28.71 7.36
CA ASP A 318 13.16 -28.04 7.05
C ASP A 318 12.97 -26.76 7.91
N ALA A 319 13.21 -26.86 9.22
CA ALA A 319 13.16 -25.72 10.12
C ALA A 319 14.26 -24.68 9.78
N GLY A 320 15.44 -25.14 9.39
CA GLY A 320 16.55 -24.29 8.95
C GLY A 320 16.22 -23.46 7.72
N ILE A 321 15.49 -24.04 6.75
CA ILE A 321 15.01 -23.31 5.56
C ILE A 321 13.99 -22.24 5.98
N LEU A 322 12.99 -22.59 6.78
CA LEU A 322 11.98 -21.62 7.25
C LEU A 322 12.62 -20.49 8.06
N TYR A 323 13.54 -20.83 8.97
CA TYR A 323 14.29 -19.86 9.76
C TYR A 323 15.15 -18.95 8.87
N SER A 324 15.83 -19.50 7.86
CA SER A 324 16.64 -18.71 6.91
C SER A 324 15.77 -17.74 6.11
N ILE A 325 14.59 -18.18 5.65
CA ILE A 325 13.63 -17.31 4.96
C ILE A 325 13.18 -16.19 5.88
N LEU A 326 12.74 -16.50 7.11
CA LEU A 326 12.30 -15.49 8.08
C LEU A 326 13.42 -14.50 8.39
N LEU A 327 14.66 -14.98 8.56
CA LEU A 327 15.82 -14.14 8.84
C LEU A 327 16.13 -13.19 7.67
N ILE A 328 16.09 -13.68 6.42
CA ILE A 328 16.26 -12.83 5.23
C ILE A 328 15.11 -11.83 5.08
N GLU A 329 13.86 -12.27 5.27
CA GLU A 329 12.68 -11.42 5.16
C GLU A 329 12.60 -10.37 6.27
N SER A 330 13.13 -10.65 7.46
CA SER A 330 13.19 -9.69 8.58
C SER A 330 14.05 -8.47 8.26
N ALA A 331 15.10 -8.65 7.45
CA ALA A 331 15.96 -7.57 7.02
C ALA A 331 15.29 -6.63 6.00
N ARG A 332 14.16 -7.02 5.40
CA ARG A 332 13.45 -6.18 4.42
C ARG A 332 12.52 -5.20 5.13
N ARG A 333 12.74 -3.90 4.88
CA ARG A 333 11.88 -2.81 5.38
C ARG A 333 10.41 -2.95 5.00
N ALA A 334 10.11 -3.56 3.85
CA ALA A 334 8.74 -3.81 3.41
C ALA A 334 7.95 -4.72 4.37
N ASN A 335 8.63 -5.52 5.18
CA ASN A 335 8.03 -6.46 6.13
C ASN A 335 7.85 -5.89 7.54
N ILE A 336 8.14 -4.61 7.78
CA ILE A 336 8.12 -4.00 9.13
C ILE A 336 6.81 -4.20 9.93
N MET A 337 5.69 -4.43 9.23
CA MET A 337 4.37 -4.69 9.82
C MET A 337 3.92 -6.16 9.74
N THR A 338 4.81 -7.09 9.38
CA THR A 338 4.50 -8.52 9.24
C THR A 338 5.18 -9.36 10.31
N LEU A 339 4.73 -10.60 10.48
CA LEU A 339 5.33 -11.56 11.42
C LEU A 339 6.79 -11.92 11.08
N SER A 340 7.24 -11.65 9.85
CA SER A 340 8.61 -11.95 9.43
C SER A 340 9.62 -10.88 9.85
N TYR A 341 9.21 -9.76 10.45
CA TYR A 341 10.10 -8.69 10.93
C TYR A 341 10.49 -8.82 12.41
N ALA A 342 9.95 -9.82 13.11
CA ALA A 342 10.21 -10.06 14.53
C ALA A 342 11.63 -10.57 14.81
#